data_AF-A0A645C367-F1
#
_entry.id   AF-A0A645C367-F1
#
_cell.length_a   1.000
_cell.length_b   1.000
_cell.length_c   1.000
_cell.angle_alpha   90.00
_cell.angle_beta   90.00
_cell.angle_gamma   90.00
#
_symmetry.space_group_name_H-M   'P 1'
#
loop_
_entity.id
_entity.type
_entity.pdbx_description
1 polymer ?
#
loop_
_entity_poly.entity_id
_entity_poly.type
_entity_poly.pdbx_seq_one_letter_code
_entity_poly.pdbx_strand_id
1 'polypeptide(L)' 'MKLPVIKAFIDKNTGEPYNTGATFESEDKDRVKELQEKGFLLVLAPKPNLDGKGTPPNSEGNQKDPDKGKNKSKSE' A
#
# COMPACT_ATOMS: atom_id res chain seq x y z
N MET A 1 8.13 -13.99 11.78
CA MET A 1 6.92 -14.76 11.43
C MET A 1 6.75 -14.75 9.91
N LYS A 2 6.29 -15.86 9.32
CA LYS A 2 6.12 -16.02 7.87
C LYS A 2 4.65 -16.01 7.51
N LEU A 3 4.23 -15.10 6.64
CA LEU A 3 2.85 -15.00 6.19
C LEU A 3 2.76 -14.93 4.67
N PRO A 4 1.80 -15.62 4.04
CA PRO A 4 1.58 -15.49 2.62
C PRO A 4 0.96 -14.12 2.31
N VAL A 5 1.49 -13.51 1.25
CA VAL A 5 1.06 -12.25 0.69
C VAL A 5 -0.17 -12.51 -0.16
N ILE A 6 -1.29 -11.90 0.19
CA ILE A 6 -2.57 -12.04 -0.54
C ILE A 6 -2.79 -10.90 -1.54
N LYS A 7 -2.03 -9.80 -1.41
CA LYS A 7 -2.08 -8.66 -2.32
C LYS A 7 -0.69 -8.04 -2.47
N ALA A 8 -0.29 -7.75 -3.70
CA ALA A 8 1.02 -7.17 -3.97
C ALA A 8 1.19 -5.80 -3.28
N PHE A 9 2.36 -5.57 -2.69
CA PHE A 9 2.73 -4.32 -2.03
C PHE A 9 4.23 -4.07 -2.10
N ILE A 10 4.65 -2.83 -1.88
CA ILE A 10 6.06 -2.47 -1.73
C ILE A 10 6.29 -2.27 -0.24
N ASP A 11 7.22 -3.00 0.35
CA ASP A 11 7.56 -2.78 1.74
C ASP A 11 8.28 -1.44 1.90
N LYS A 12 7.88 -0.64 2.89
CA LYS A 12 8.45 0.70 3.10
C LYS A 12 9.76 0.68 3.89
N ASN A 13 10.02 -0.39 4.62
CA ASN A 13 11.24 -0.53 5.42
C ASN A 13 12.38 -1.02 4.53
N THR A 14 12.13 -2.04 3.70
CA THR A 14 13.15 -2.61 2.81
C THR A 14 13.14 -2.02 1.39
N GLY A 15 12.00 -1.45 0.96
CA GLY A 15 11.80 -1.00 -0.42
C GLY A 15 11.52 -2.14 -1.39
N GLU A 16 11.38 -3.38 -0.90
CA GLU A 16 11.21 -4.55 -1.77
C GLU A 16 9.76 -4.74 -2.22
N PRO A 17 9.53 -5.06 -3.50
CA PRO A 17 8.22 -5.44 -3.99
C PRO A 17 7.88 -6.89 -3.62
N TYR A 18 6.76 -7.08 -2.94
CA TYR A 18 6.19 -8.38 -2.63
C TYR A 18 4.97 -8.62 -3.52
N ASN A 19 5.01 -9.71 -4.28
CA ASN A 19 3.91 -10.10 -5.17
C ASN A 19 2.85 -10.93 -4.43
N THR A 20 1.62 -10.93 -4.94
CA THR A 20 0.57 -11.85 -4.48
C THR A 20 1.05 -13.30 -4.63
N GLY A 21 0.90 -14.10 -3.58
CA GLY A 21 1.39 -15.48 -3.49
C GLY A 21 2.82 -15.60 -2.96
N ALA A 22 3.57 -14.50 -2.82
CA ALA A 22 4.87 -14.51 -2.16
C ALA A 22 4.72 -14.76 -0.65
N THR A 23 5.84 -15.00 0.04
CA THR A 23 5.88 -15.09 1.50
C THR A 23 6.60 -13.86 2.04
N PHE A 24 5.93 -13.14 2.95
CA PHE A 24 6.53 -12.06 3.71
C PHE A 24 7.04 -12.61 5.04
N GLU A 25 8.33 -12.42 5.31
CA GLU A 25 8.96 -12.75 6.57
C GLU A 25 9.38 -11.47 7.28
N SER A 26 8.87 -11.27 8.50
CA SER A 26 9.31 -10.17 9.36
C SER A 26 9.08 -10.53 10.83
N GLU A 27 9.91 -9.99 11.71
CA GLU A 27 9.76 -10.12 13.17
C GLU A 27 8.92 -8.99 13.76
N ASP A 28 8.71 -7.91 13.01
CA ASP A 28 7.93 -6.73 13.39
C ASP A 28 6.43 -7.02 13.40
N LYS A 29 5.90 -7.32 14.60
CA LYS A 29 4.48 -7.63 14.79
C LYS A 29 3.56 -6.47 14.42
N ASP A 30 3.94 -5.24 14.74
CA ASP A 30 3.17 -4.04 14.37
C ASP A 30 3.05 -3.88 12.86
N ARG A 31 4.17 -4.10 12.14
CA ARG A 31 4.20 -4.03 10.68
C ARG A 31 3.34 -5.12 10.05
N VAL A 32 3.47 -6.34 10.55
CA VAL A 32 2.66 -7.47 10.08
C VAL A 32 1.18 -7.22 10.33
N LYS A 33 0.81 -6.70 11.51
CA LYS A 33 -0.57 -6.36 11.83
C LYS A 33 -1.12 -5.27 10.91
N GLU A 34 -0.37 -4.20 10.66
CA GLU A 34 -0.77 -3.18 9.69
C GLU A 34 -1.03 -3.77 8.29
N LEU A 35 -0.15 -4.65 7.82
CA LEU A 35 -0.28 -5.28 6.52
C LEU A 35 -1.48 -6.25 6.48
N GLN A 36 -1.77 -6.93 7.59
CA GLN A 36 -2.96 -7.76 7.76
C GLN A 36 -4.25 -6.92 7.78
N GLU A 37 -4.29 -5.82 8.54
CA GLU A 37 -5.44 -4.90 8.61
C GLU A 37 -5.71 -4.21 7.26
N LYS A 38 -4.66 -3.95 6.48
CA LYS A 38 -4.75 -3.41 5.11
C LYS A 38 -5.07 -4.49 4.05
N GLY A 39 -5.08 -5.77 4.43
CA GLY A 39 -5.38 -6.88 3.53
C GLY A 39 -4.26 -7.25 2.56
N PHE A 40 -3.01 -6.97 2.90
CA PHE A 40 -1.82 -7.40 2.15
C PHE A 40 -1.32 -8.79 2.55
N LEU A 41 -1.47 -9.17 3.82
CA LEU A 41 -1.05 -10.48 4.35
C LEU A 41 -2.25 -11.30 4.84
N LEU A 42 -2.12 -12.62 4.78
CA LEU A 42 -3.12 -13.54 5.31
C LEU A 42 -3.21 -13.41 6.84
N VAL A 43 -4.44 -13.27 7.34
CA VAL A 43 -4.76 -13.31 8.77
C VAL A 43 -5.06 -14.75 9.18
N LEU A 44 -4.15 -15.39 9.93
CA LEU A 44 -4.32 -16.77 10.42
C LEU A 44 -5.27 -16.89 11.62
N ALA A 45 -6.06 -15.86 11.93
CA ALA A 45 -7.05 -15.93 13.01
C ALA A 45 -8.28 -16.76 12.57
N PRO A 46 -8.85 -17.61 13.43
CA PRO A 46 -10.05 -18.38 13.12
C PRO A 46 -11.29 -17.45 13.09
N LYS A 47 -11.59 -16.90 11.89
CA LYS A 47 -12.87 -16.49 11.23
C LYS A 47 -14.10 -16.00 12.05
N PRO A 48 -15.09 -15.32 11.41
CA PRO A 48 -15.10 -14.58 10.14
C PRO A 48 -15.80 -13.19 10.25
N ASN A 49 -15.38 -12.22 9.43
CA ASN A 49 -16.22 -11.18 8.80
C ASN A 49 -15.28 -10.29 8.00
N LEU A 50 -14.89 -10.75 6.82
CA LEU A 50 -14.27 -9.92 5.80
C LEU A 50 -15.27 -9.82 4.64
N ASP A 51 -16.40 -9.21 4.94
CA ASP A 51 -17.30 -8.60 3.97
C ASP A 51 -16.57 -7.44 3.27
N GLY A 52 -15.79 -7.79 2.26
CA GLY A 52 -15.94 -7.19 0.93
C GLY A 52 -15.84 -5.67 0.75
N LYS A 53 -15.15 -4.88 1.59
CA LYS A 53 -14.84 -3.47 1.27
C LYS A 53 -13.44 -3.02 1.68
N GLY A 54 -12.43 -3.64 1.06
CA GLY A 54 -11.09 -3.05 0.97
C GLY A 54 -10.97 -2.14 -0.25
N THR A 55 -11.75 -1.06 -0.33
CA THR A 55 -11.46 0.04 -1.26
C THR A 55 -10.08 0.59 -0.87
N PRO A 56 -9.05 0.58 -1.72
CA PRO A 56 -7.84 1.33 -1.40
C PRO A 56 -8.20 2.83 -1.47
N PRO A 57 -8.13 3.62 -0.38
CA PRO A 57 -8.04 5.05 -0.57
C PRO A 57 -6.65 5.34 -1.12
N ASN A 58 -6.63 5.80 -2.36
CA ASN A 58 -5.60 6.67 -2.91
C ASN A 58 -4.24 6.02 -3.28
N SER A 59 -4.19 5.44 -4.49
CA SER A 59 -3.02 5.61 -5.37
C SER A 59 -3.36 6.70 -6.39
N GLU A 60 -3.50 7.95 -5.95
CA GLU A 60 -3.30 9.08 -6.83
C GLU A 60 -1.87 9.56 -6.61
N GLY A 61 -1.05 9.28 -7.62
CA GLY A 61 0.35 9.64 -7.65
C GLY A 61 0.52 11.13 -7.43
N ASN A 62 1.34 11.48 -6.45
CA ASN A 62 1.96 12.78 -6.38
C ASN A 62 3.00 12.85 -7.52
N GLN A 63 2.56 13.10 -8.76
CA GLN A 63 3.44 13.58 -9.80
C GLN A 63 3.43 15.11 -9.73
N LYS A 64 4.35 15.58 -8.89
CA LYS A 64 4.77 16.98 -8.79
C LYS A 64 5.42 17.35 -10.14
N ASP A 65 4.63 17.86 -11.07
CA ASP A 65 5.17 18.48 -12.28
C ASP A 65 5.82 19.82 -11.88
N PRO A 66 7.10 20.06 -12.21
CA PRO A 66 7.79 21.29 -11.84
C PRO A 66 7.45 22.42 -12.82
N ASP A 67 7.16 23.59 -12.25
CA ASP A 67 7.47 24.91 -12.80
C ASP A 67 7.14 25.19 -14.29
N LYS A 68 5.98 25.82 -14.54
CA LYS A 68 5.88 26.82 -15.61
C LYS A 68 5.13 28.05 -15.13
N GLY A 69 5.89 28.97 -14.55
CA GLY A 69 5.52 30.39 -14.57
C GLY A 69 5.40 30.87 -16.02
N LYS A 70 4.25 31.43 -16.39
CA LYS A 70 4.16 32.31 -17.55
C LYS A 70 3.10 33.37 -17.34
N ASN A 71 3.56 34.51 -16.84
CA ASN A 71 2.94 35.82 -17.03
C ASN A 71 2.48 36.00 -18.48
N LYS A 72 1.31 36.62 -18.67
CA LYS A 72 1.19 37.81 -19.52
C LYS A 72 -0.16 38.50 -19.31
N SER A 73 -0.08 39.66 -18.69
CA SER A 73 -1.01 40.77 -18.84
C SER A 73 -1.21 41.14 -20.31
N LYS A 74 -2.46 41.46 -20.67
CA LYS A 74 -2.89 42.56 -21.56
C LYS A 74 -4.43 42.46 -21.60
N SER A 75 -5.21 43.38 -21.02
CA SER A 75 -5.37 44.80 -21.38
C SER A 75 -5.50 44.99 -22.89
N GLU A 76 -6.73 45.02 -23.37
CA GLU A 76 -7.29 46.12 -24.17
C GLU A 76 -8.82 46.08 -24.10
#